data_AF-A0A1H6CCQ5-F1
#
_entry.id   AF-A0A1H6CCQ5-F1
#
_cell.length_a   1.000
_cell.length_b   1.000
_cell.length_c   1.000
_cell.angle_alpha   90.00
_cell.angle_beta   90.00
_cell.angle_gamma   90.00
#
_symmetry.space_group_name_H-M   'P 1'
#
loop_
_entity.id
_entity.type
_entity.pdbx_description
1 polymer ?
#
loop_
_entity_poly.entity_id
_entity_poly.type
_entity_poly.pdbx_seq_one_letter_code
_entity_poly.pdbx_strand_id
1 'polypeptide(L)'
;MTEFDDDGLPMMDVARGDVAASRRIRQNLEILRDGSTDPEFKALLQDVLDGRRSLREVAGGALFDAEITPHMERFGEKWREATSEGQQVVPADTLRKLQRLQAEMAQKMAEIEEKVRELQRLQKDLEEAG
;
A
#
# COMPACT_ATOMS: atom_id res chain seq x y z
N MET A 1 13.55 17.05 14.88
CA MET A 1 14.44 15.91 14.60
C MET A 1 13.81 15.22 13.41
N THR A 2 14.42 15.28 12.22
CA THR A 2 13.86 14.61 11.03
C THR A 2 13.96 13.12 11.26
N GLU A 3 12.84 12.42 11.32
CA GLU A 3 12.83 10.96 11.40
C GLU A 3 13.26 10.41 10.03
N PHE A 4 14.00 9.31 10.03
CA PHE A 4 14.49 8.65 8.82
C PHE A 4 13.86 7.25 8.75
N ASP A 5 13.57 6.75 7.54
CA ASP A 5 13.08 5.39 7.34
C ASP A 5 14.22 4.35 7.40
N ASP A 6 13.89 3.06 7.28
CA ASP A 6 14.86 1.95 7.33
C ASP A 6 15.92 2.02 6.21
N ASP A 7 15.65 2.80 5.16
CA ASP A 7 16.54 3.03 4.03
C ASP A 7 17.41 4.30 4.21
N GLY A 8 17.29 4.98 5.37
CA GLY A 8 18.05 6.16 5.72
C GLY A 8 17.58 7.45 5.02
N LEU A 9 16.39 7.43 4.41
CA LEU A 9 15.80 8.60 3.75
C LEU A 9 14.89 9.37 4.72
N PRO A 10 14.74 10.70 4.56
CA PRO A 10 13.82 11.47 5.39
C PRO A 10 12.41 10.86 5.36
N MET A 11 11.87 10.51 6.53
CA MET A 11 10.55 9.90 6.63
C MET A 11 9.49 10.90 6.20
N MET A 12 8.75 10.54 5.15
CA MET A 12 7.64 11.34 4.66
C MET A 12 6.38 10.95 5.45
N ASP A 13 6.10 11.64 6.55
CA ASP A 13 4.90 11.37 7.37
C ASP A 13 3.63 11.92 6.70
N VAL A 14 3.16 11.20 5.68
CA VAL A 14 1.93 11.58 4.94
C VAL A 14 0.71 10.86 5.49
N ALA A 15 0.91 9.74 6.18
CA ALA A 15 -0.15 8.92 6.75
C ALA A 15 -0.32 9.08 8.27
N ARG A 16 0.26 10.15 8.87
CA ARG A 16 0.13 10.50 10.30
C ARG A 16 0.56 9.33 11.21
N GLY A 17 1.80 8.88 11.03
CA GLY A 17 2.44 7.84 11.85
C GLY A 17 2.31 6.41 11.32
N ASP A 18 1.52 6.17 10.27
CA ASP A 18 1.53 4.87 9.58
C ASP A 18 2.74 4.77 8.64
N VAL A 19 3.81 4.14 9.14
CA VAL A 19 5.08 3.97 8.43
C VAL A 19 4.91 3.11 7.18
N ALA A 20 4.07 2.07 7.22
CA ALA A 20 3.87 1.17 6.09
C ALA A 20 3.11 1.87 4.95
N ALA A 21 2.07 2.62 5.29
CA ALA A 21 1.36 3.46 4.33
C ALA A 21 2.27 4.55 3.75
N SER A 22 3.08 5.20 4.59
CA SER A 22 4.02 6.25 4.16
C SER A 22 5.08 5.72 3.18
N ARG A 23 5.65 4.53 3.43
CA ARG A 23 6.57 3.87 2.48
C ARG A 23 5.91 3.54 1.15
N ARG A 24 4.67 3.04 1.19
CA ARG A 24 3.93 2.71 -0.03
C ARG A 24 3.63 3.96 -0.86
N ILE A 25 3.31 5.08 -0.21
CA ILE A 25 3.12 6.37 -0.89
C ILE A 25 4.44 6.84 -1.50
N ARG A 26 5.57 6.76 -0.78
CA ARG A 26 6.90 7.10 -1.31
C ARG A 26 7.23 6.29 -2.58
N GLN A 27 7.09 4.96 -2.56
CA GLN A 27 7.33 4.12 -3.74
C GLN A 27 6.45 4.50 -4.93
N ASN A 28 5.18 4.82 -4.69
CA ASN A 28 4.28 5.24 -5.77
C ASN A 28 4.72 6.57 -6.40
N LEU A 29 5.22 7.52 -5.58
CA LEU A 29 5.72 8.80 -6.08
C LEU A 29 7.02 8.64 -6.88
N GLU A 30 7.90 7.72 -6.47
CA GLU A 30 9.11 7.37 -7.23
C GLU A 30 8.75 6.78 -8.60
N ILE A 31 7.78 5.87 -8.66
CA ILE A 31 7.28 5.31 -9.92
C ILE A 31 6.70 6.41 -10.84
N LEU A 32 5.93 7.35 -10.28
CA LEU A 32 5.36 8.47 -11.05
C LEU A 32 6.45 9.40 -11.59
N ARG A 33 7.47 9.71 -10.77
CA ARG A 33 8.62 10.53 -11.19
C ARG A 33 9.39 9.86 -12.31
N ASP A 34 9.67 8.57 -12.18
CA ASP A 34 10.48 7.82 -13.14
C ASP A 34 9.71 7.58 -14.45
N GLY A 35 8.39 7.44 -14.37
CA GLY A 35 7.50 7.23 -15.51
C GLY A 35 7.09 8.49 -16.29
N SER A 36 7.18 9.68 -15.70
CA SER A 36 6.84 10.93 -16.41
C SER A 36 7.94 11.33 -17.40
N THR A 37 7.59 12.07 -18.44
CA THR A 37 8.55 12.74 -19.35
C THR A 37 8.63 14.24 -19.11
N ASP A 38 7.76 14.80 -18.28
CA ASP A 38 7.75 16.23 -17.94
C ASP A 38 8.80 16.55 -16.86
N PRO A 39 9.84 17.34 -17.17
CA PRO A 39 10.85 17.73 -16.19
C PRO A 39 10.30 18.60 -15.05
N GLU A 40 9.25 19.41 -15.27
CA GLU A 40 8.66 20.24 -14.22
C GLU A 40 7.91 19.38 -13.21
N PHE A 41 7.13 18.40 -13.68
CA PHE A 41 6.46 17.42 -12.84
C PHE A 41 7.45 16.53 -12.06
N LYS A 42 8.57 16.12 -12.67
CA LYS A 42 9.63 15.40 -11.97
C LYS A 42 10.22 16.20 -10.82
N ALA A 43 10.50 17.48 -11.04
CA ALA A 43 11.03 18.37 -10.00
C ALA A 43 10.01 18.53 -8.86
N LEU A 44 8.73 18.67 -9.20
CA LEU A 44 7.65 18.76 -8.23
C LEU A 44 7.55 17.50 -7.35
N LEU A 45 7.61 16.31 -7.94
CA LEU A 45 7.60 15.05 -7.18
C LEU A 45 8.87 14.86 -6.35
N GLN A 46 10.02 15.28 -6.85
CA GLN A 46 11.27 15.25 -6.09
C GLN A 46 11.21 16.16 -4.87
N ASP A 47 10.61 17.34 -4.97
CA ASP A 47 10.40 18.23 -3.82
C ASP A 47 9.49 17.61 -2.74
N VAL A 48 8.53 16.77 -3.13
CA VAL A 48 7.70 16.01 -2.18
C VAL A 48 8.51 14.88 -1.54
N LEU A 49 9.27 14.11 -2.34
CA LEU A 49 10.11 13.01 -1.85
C LEU A 49 11.23 13.47 -0.91
N ASP A 50 11.74 14.68 -1.13
CA ASP A 50 12.74 15.35 -0.29
C ASP A 50 12.13 16.02 0.95
N GLY A 51 10.79 16.01 1.09
CA GLY A 51 10.07 16.63 2.20
C GLY A 51 10.06 18.16 2.16
N ARG A 52 10.42 18.78 1.03
CA ARG A 52 10.37 20.24 0.84
C ARG A 52 8.95 20.75 0.61
N ARG A 53 8.04 19.90 0.13
CA ARG A 53 6.61 20.19 -0.05
C ARG A 53 5.75 19.04 0.46
N SER A 54 4.54 19.34 0.91
CA SER A 54 3.59 18.28 1.26
C SER A 54 2.94 17.68 0.02
N LEU A 55 2.70 16.37 0.03
CA LEU A 55 1.94 15.70 -1.04
C LEU A 55 0.54 16.31 -1.22
N ARG A 56 -0.09 16.76 -0.12
CA ARG A 56 -1.43 17.36 -0.16
C ARG A 56 -1.45 18.68 -0.93
N GLU A 57 -0.42 19.50 -0.79
CA GLU A 57 -0.30 20.76 -1.54
C GLU A 57 -0.06 20.51 -3.04
N VAL A 58 0.73 19.49 -3.36
CA VAL A 58 1.05 19.13 -4.74
C VAL A 58 -0.13 18.47 -5.46
N ALA A 59 -0.84 17.56 -4.79
CA ALA A 59 -1.97 16.82 -5.36
C ALA A 59 -3.18 17.70 -5.71
N GLY A 60 -3.29 18.91 -5.14
CA GLY A 60 -4.32 19.88 -5.50
C GLY A 60 -3.85 20.95 -6.50
N GLY A 61 -2.65 20.80 -7.06
CA GLY A 61 -2.03 21.79 -7.94
C GLY A 61 -2.33 21.53 -9.42
N ALA A 62 -2.46 22.61 -10.20
CA ALA A 62 -2.77 22.54 -11.63
C ALA A 62 -1.77 21.73 -12.46
N LEU A 63 -0.49 21.70 -12.06
CA LEU A 63 0.56 20.91 -12.73
C LEU A 63 0.39 19.40 -12.48
N PHE A 64 -0.05 19.01 -11.29
CA PHE A 64 -0.35 17.62 -10.98
C PHE A 64 -1.60 17.16 -11.73
N ASP A 65 -2.64 17.99 -11.76
CA ASP A 65 -3.85 17.71 -12.54
C ASP A 65 -3.56 17.59 -14.03
N ALA A 66 -2.73 18.49 -14.60
CA ALA A 66 -2.40 18.48 -16.02
C ALA A 66 -1.69 17.20 -16.47
N GLU A 67 -0.79 16.66 -15.64
CA GLU A 67 -0.07 15.42 -15.96
C GLU A 67 -0.91 14.17 -15.67
N ILE A 68 -1.72 14.16 -14.61
CA ILE A 68 -2.49 12.98 -14.21
C ILE A 68 -3.79 12.82 -15.02
N THR A 69 -4.43 13.93 -15.41
CA THR A 69 -5.73 13.91 -16.14
C THR A 69 -5.69 13.05 -17.41
N PRO A 70 -4.70 13.16 -18.31
CA PRO A 70 -4.62 12.32 -19.51
C PRO A 70 -4.49 10.82 -19.20
N HIS A 71 -3.82 10.48 -18.09
CA HIS A 71 -3.70 9.09 -17.63
C HIS A 71 -5.01 8.58 -17.03
N MET A 72 -5.74 9.42 -16.30
CA MET A 72 -7.05 9.08 -15.73
C MET A 72 -8.11 8.92 -16.82
N GLU A 73 -8.10 9.75 -17.87
CA GLU A 73 -9.01 9.61 -19.01
C GLU A 73 -8.76 8.31 -19.76
N ARG A 74 -7.48 8.00 -20.06
CA ARG A 74 -7.09 6.73 -20.69
C ARG A 74 -7.41 5.51 -19.83
N PHE A 75 -7.23 5.63 -18.52
CA PHE A 75 -7.64 4.60 -17.56
C PHE A 75 -9.16 4.42 -17.56
N GLY A 76 -9.92 5.52 -17.53
CA GLY A 76 -11.39 5.50 -17.57
C GLY A 76 -11.96 4.98 -18.89
N GLU A 77 -11.27 5.21 -20.01
CA GLU A 77 -11.60 4.61 -21.30
C GLU A 77 -11.39 3.10 -21.29
N LYS A 78 -10.20 2.63 -20.88
CA LYS A 78 -9.91 1.19 -20.74
C LYS A 78 -10.78 0.49 -19.71
N TRP A 79 -11.14 1.18 -18.62
CA TRP A 79 -12.02 0.66 -17.59
C TRP A 79 -13.45 0.53 -18.11
N ARG A 80 -13.94 1.52 -18.87
CA ARG A 80 -15.25 1.44 -19.54
C ARG A 80 -15.27 0.33 -20.58
N GLU A 81 -14.23 0.19 -21.39
CA GLU A 81 -14.08 -0.91 -22.36
C GLU A 81 -14.14 -2.28 -21.67
N ALA A 82 -13.30 -2.49 -20.65
CA ALA A 82 -13.27 -3.74 -19.87
C ALA A 82 -14.60 -4.05 -19.15
N THR A 83 -15.32 -3.03 -18.69
CA THR A 83 -16.59 -3.21 -17.96
C THR A 83 -17.79 -3.33 -18.90
N SER A 84 -17.76 -2.70 -20.08
CA SER A 84 -18.84 -2.74 -21.08
C SER A 84 -18.87 -4.03 -21.89
N GLU A 85 -17.73 -4.72 -22.06
CA GLU A 85 -17.67 -6.01 -22.74
C GLU A 85 -18.10 -7.21 -21.85
N GLY A 86 -18.66 -6.96 -20.65
CA GLY A 86 -19.04 -8.03 -19.73
C GLY A 86 -17.84 -8.82 -19.19
N GLN A 87 -16.63 -8.26 -19.33
CA GLN A 87 -15.42 -8.86 -18.85
C GLN A 87 -15.32 -8.65 -17.35
N GLN A 88 -15.33 -9.75 -16.60
CA GLN A 88 -15.15 -9.71 -15.16
C GLN A 88 -13.76 -9.11 -14.88
N VAL A 89 -13.72 -7.85 -14.42
CA VAL A 89 -12.49 -7.06 -14.22
C VAL A 89 -11.56 -7.69 -13.18
N VAL A 90 -12.07 -8.64 -12.41
CA VAL A 90 -11.28 -9.53 -11.55
C VAL A 90 -11.18 -10.89 -12.24
N PRO A 91 -9.99 -11.30 -12.74
CA PRO A 91 -9.78 -12.62 -13.30
C PRO A 91 -10.20 -13.68 -12.27
N ALA A 92 -10.90 -14.73 -12.71
CA ALA A 92 -11.38 -15.80 -11.83
C ALA A 92 -10.25 -16.41 -10.96
N ASP A 93 -9.02 -16.45 -11.48
CA ASP A 93 -7.86 -16.94 -10.75
C ASP A 93 -7.40 -16.02 -9.60
N THR A 94 -7.67 -14.72 -9.70
CA THR A 94 -7.41 -13.76 -8.62
C THR A 94 -8.37 -14.01 -7.44
N LEU A 95 -9.64 -14.25 -7.73
CA LEU A 95 -10.64 -14.62 -6.71
C LEU A 95 -10.29 -15.96 -6.05
N ARG A 96 -9.89 -16.96 -6.84
CA ARG A 96 -9.45 -18.25 -6.32
C ARG A 96 -8.22 -18.13 -5.42
N LYS A 97 -7.26 -17.27 -5.78
CA LYS A 97 -6.05 -17.03 -4.99
C LYS A 97 -6.38 -16.36 -3.65
N LEU A 98 -7.28 -15.38 -3.64
CA LEU A 98 -7.76 -14.73 -2.41
C LEU A 98 -8.49 -15.70 -1.50
N GLN A 99 -9.37 -16.54 -2.06
CA GLN A 99 -10.07 -17.58 -1.29
C GLN A 99 -9.09 -18.59 -0.68
N ARG A 100 -8.06 -19.01 -1.41
CA ARG A 100 -7.03 -19.91 -0.88
C ARG A 100 -6.25 -19.26 0.26
N LEU A 101 -5.84 -17.99 0.11
CA LEU A 101 -5.15 -17.25 1.16
C LEU A 101 -6.02 -17.08 2.42
N GLN A 102 -7.32 -16.82 2.26
CA GLN A 102 -8.24 -16.75 3.40
C GLN A 102 -8.39 -18.09 4.10
N ALA A 103 -8.48 -19.20 3.35
CA ALA A 103 -8.55 -20.54 3.93
C ALA A 103 -7.27 -20.92 4.69
N GLU A 104 -6.10 -20.61 4.13
CA GLU A 104 -4.81 -20.83 4.79
C GLU A 104 -4.67 -20.00 6.07
N MET A 105 -5.11 -18.74 6.05
CA MET A 105 -5.09 -17.87 7.22
C MET A 105 -6.03 -18.39 8.32
N ALA A 106 -7.24 -18.84 7.96
CA ALA A 106 -8.18 -19.44 8.89
C ALA A 106 -7.62 -20.73 9.53
N GLN A 107 -6.96 -21.57 8.73
CA GLN A 107 -6.30 -22.77 9.22
C GLN A 107 -5.17 -22.44 10.21
N LYS A 108 -4.32 -21.46 9.88
CA LYS A 108 -3.22 -21.06 10.78
C LYS A 108 -3.74 -20.41 12.06
N MET A 109 -4.82 -19.65 12.01
CA MET A 109 -5.44 -19.09 13.21
C MET A 109 -5.98 -20.19 14.13
N ALA A 110 -6.62 -21.23 13.59
CA ALA A 110 -7.07 -22.37 14.38
C ALA A 110 -5.90 -23.14 15.03
N GLU A 111 -4.79 -23.33 14.31
CA GLU A 111 -3.58 -23.96 14.85
C GLU A 111 -2.95 -23.14 15.99
N ILE A 112 -2.93 -21.82 15.84
CA ILE A 112 -2.45 -20.91 16.89
C ILE A 112 -3.35 -21.00 18.13
N GLU A 113 -4.67 -20.98 17.95
CA GLU A 113 -5.62 -21.12 19.06
C GLU A 113 -5.43 -22.44 19.82
N GLU A 114 -5.19 -23.54 19.10
CA GLU A 114 -4.92 -24.85 19.70
C GLU A 114 -3.62 -24.84 20.51
N LYS A 115 -2.53 -24.32 19.93
CA LYS A 115 -1.24 -24.18 20.62
C LYS A 115 -1.31 -23.29 21.85
N VAL A 116 -2.09 -22.20 21.78
CA VAL A 116 -2.31 -21.32 22.93
C VAL A 116 -3.03 -22.05 24.06
N ARG A 117 -4.05 -22.86 23.75
CA ARG A 117 -4.74 -23.68 24.76
C ARG A 117 -3.83 -24.75 25.36
N GLU A 118 -2.97 -25.36 24.55
CA GLU A 118 -2.00 -26.34 25.02
C GLU A 118 -0.98 -25.70 25.97
N LEU A 119 -0.44 -24.53 25.61
CA LEU A 119 0.45 -23.76 26.48
C LEU A 119 -0.22 -23.35 27.79
N GLN A 120 -1.49 -22.94 27.75
CA GLN A 120 -2.26 -22.61 28.96
C GLN A 120 -2.48 -23.82 29.86
N ARG A 121 -2.70 -25.02 29.31
CA ARG A 121 -2.77 -26.26 30.10
C ARG A 121 -1.43 -26.60 30.73
N LEU A 122 -0.36 -26.57 29.96
CA LEU A 122 0.99 -26.86 30.47
C LEU A 122 1.40 -25.87 31.56
N GLN A 123 1.05 -24.58 31.41
CA GLN A 123 1.28 -23.58 32.45
C GLN A 123 0.49 -23.92 33.71
N LYS A 124 -0.78 -24.28 33.59
CA LYS A 124 -1.61 -24.66 34.73
C LYS A 124 -1.08 -25.92 35.45
N ASP A 125 -0.67 -26.93 34.70
CA ASP A 125 -0.10 -28.16 35.26
C ASP A 125 1.24 -27.90 35.97
N LEU A 126 2.05 -26.95 35.47
CA LEU A 126 3.28 -26.48 36.12
C LEU A 126 3.00 -25.69 37.41
N GLU A 127 1.94 -24.87 37.43
CA GLU A 127 1.50 -24.11 38.62
C GLU A 127 0.89 -25.01 39.70
N GLU A 128 0.26 -26.13 39.34
CA GLU A 128 -0.31 -27.10 40.29
C GLU A 128 0.72 -28.13 40.82
N ALA A 129 1.87 -28.28 40.15
CA ALA A 129 2.94 -29.23 40.53
C ALA A 129 4.09 -28.60 41.35
N GLY A 130 4.09 -27.28 41.54
CA GLY A 130 5.05 -26.53 42.38
C GLY A 130 4.49 -26.16 43.75
#